data_AF-A0A7X3G9G6-F1
#
_entry.id   AF-A0A7X3G9G6-F1
#
_cell.length_a   1.000
_cell.length_b   1.000
_cell.length_c   1.000
_cell.angle_alpha   90.00
_cell.angle_beta   90.00
_cell.angle_gamma   90.00
#
_symmetry.space_group_name_H-M   'P 1'
#
loop_
_entity.id
_entity.type
_entity.pdbx_description
1 polymer ?
#
loop_
_entity_poly.entity_id
_entity_poly.type
_entity_poly.pdbx_seq_one_letter_code
_entity_poly.pdbx_strand_id
1 'polypeptide(L)' 'SRLKVLCEEQGHKLLPLPPYSPEYNPIENTWAHMKKHLRKVLPSYDNFLDALLSCSCFK' A
#
# COMPACT_ATOMS: atom_id res chain seq x y z
N SER A 1 22.29 -5.25 -6.92
CA SER A 1 21.20 -5.78 -7.78
C SER A 1 20.80 -4.68 -8.74
N ARG A 2 20.27 -5.03 -9.93
CA ARG A 2 19.83 -4.03 -10.94
C ARG A 2 18.86 -2.99 -10.37
N LEU A 3 17.98 -3.40 -9.46
CA LEU A 3 17.05 -2.51 -8.76
C LEU A 3 17.76 -1.41 -7.95
N LYS A 4 18.83 -1.74 -7.21
CA LYS A 4 19.58 -0.75 -6.42
C LYS A 4 20.18 0.34 -7.30
N VAL A 5 20.79 -0.07 -8.42
CA VAL A 5 21.38 0.87 -9.39
C VAL A 5 20.31 1.83 -9.93
N LEU A 6 19.17 1.29 -10.37
CA LEU A 6 18.05 2.11 -10.87
C LEU A 6 17.50 3.06 -9.80
N CYS A 7 17.39 2.61 -8.54
CA CYS A 7 16.96 3.48 -7.44
C CYS A 7 17.95 4.63 -7.23
N GLU A 8 19.25 4.34 -7.18
CA GLU A 8 20.31 5.34 -6.97
C GLU A 8 20.37 6.36 -8.11
N GLU A 9 20.26 5.91 -9.37
CA GLU A 9 20.20 6.78 -10.55
C GLU A 9 19.02 7.76 -10.52
N GLN A 10 17.91 7.37 -9.88
CA GLN A 10 16.72 8.21 -9.69
C GLN A 10 16.73 8.99 -8.35
N GLY A 11 17.83 8.95 -7.59
CA GLY A 11 17.96 9.64 -6.31
C GLY A 11 17.17 9.00 -5.16
N HIS A 12 16.72 7.75 -5.32
CA HIS A 12 16.00 7.01 -4.29
C HIS A 12 16.95 6.20 -3.40
N LYS A 13 16.68 6.20 -2.09
CA LYS A 13 17.37 5.35 -1.12
C LYS A 13 16.56 4.09 -0.84
N LEU A 14 17.15 2.93 -1.11
CA LEU A 14 16.53 1.65 -0.76
C LEU A 14 16.73 1.36 0.74
N LEU A 15 15.63 1.27 1.49
CA LEU A 15 15.65 0.91 2.90
C LEU A 15 15.60 -0.61 3.06
N PRO A 16 16.53 -1.23 3.82
CA PRO A 16 16.46 -2.65 4.11
C PRO A 16 15.32 -2.93 5.09
N LEU A 17 14.51 -3.95 4.79
CA LEU A 17 13.49 -4.47 5.69
C LEU A 17 13.92 -5.86 6.17
N PRO A 18 13.87 -6.16 7.48
CA PRO A 18 14.19 -7.49 7.97
C PRO A 18 13.14 -8.52 7.48
N PRO A 19 13.53 -9.79 7.27
CA PRO A 19 12.62 -10.85 6.87
C PRO A 19 11.49 -11.03 7.89
N TYR A 20 10.27 -11.26 7.40
CA TYR A 20 9.09 -11.56 8.22
C TYR A 20 8.73 -10.51 9.29
N SER A 21 9.14 -9.25 9.10
CA SER A 21 8.77 -8.13 9.97
C SER A 21 7.76 -7.19 9.31
N PRO A 22 6.49 -7.60 9.16
CA PRO A 22 5.43 -6.74 8.61
C PRO A 22 5.20 -5.47 9.45
N GLU A 23 5.50 -5.50 10.76
CA GLU A 23 5.39 -4.37 11.67
C GLU A 23 6.25 -3.17 11.28
N TYR A 24 7.35 -3.39 10.54
CA TYR A 24 8.22 -2.32 10.05
C TYR A 24 7.86 -1.83 8.64
N ASN A 25 6.85 -2.40 8.00
CA ASN A 25 6.40 -1.99 6.67
C ASN A 25 5.11 -1.16 6.77
N PRO A 26 5.16 0.18 6.62
CA PRO A 26 4.01 1.05 6.80
C PRO A 26 2.80 0.71 5.92
N ILE A 27 3.02 0.05 4.78
CA ILE A 27 1.94 -0.34 3.87
C ILE A 27 0.95 -1.31 4.53
N GLU A 28 1.37 -2.09 5.52
CA GLU A 28 0.50 -3.04 6.23
C GLU A 28 -0.63 -2.33 6.99
N ASN A 29 -0.33 -1.17 7.58
CA ASN A 29 -1.35 -0.33 8.23
C ASN A 29 -2.35 0.22 7.19
N THR A 30 -1.85 0.64 6.03
CA THR A 30 -2.69 1.10 4.91
C THR A 30 -3.60 -0.02 4.42
N TRP A 31 -3.10 -1.23 4.24
CA TRP A 31 -3.91 -2.40 3.86
C TRP A 31 -4.96 -2.73 4.91
N ALA A 32 -4.64 -2.65 6.20
CA ALA A 32 -5.60 -2.89 7.27
C ALA A 32 -6.77 -1.88 7.23
N HIS A 33 -6.47 -0.59 7.08
CA HIS A 33 -7.47 0.47 6.95
C HIS A 33 -8.33 0.28 5.69
N MET A 34 -7.69 -0.03 4.58
CA MET A 34 -8.36 -0.25 3.30
C MET A 34 -9.33 -1.44 3.34
N LYS A 35 -8.88 -2.59 3.85
CA LYS A 35 -9.75 -3.77 4.01
C LYS A 35 -10.94 -3.46 4.92
N LYS A 36 -10.72 -2.71 6.02
CA LYS A 36 -11.80 -2.30 6.94
C LYS A 36 -12.84 -1.41 6.25
N HIS A 37 -12.39 -0.48 5.40
CA HIS A 37 -13.28 0.39 4.62
C HIS A 37 -14.05 -0.40 3.56
N LEU A 38 -13.35 -1.18 2.74
CA LEU A 38 -13.93 -1.95 1.64
C LEU A 38 -15.01 -2.92 2.13
N ARG A 39 -14.81 -3.61 3.26
CA ARG A 39 -15.85 -4.49 3.82
C ARG A 39 -17.20 -3.80 4.06
N LYS A 40 -17.20 -2.47 4.27
CA LYS A 40 -18.42 -1.69 4.51
C LYS A 40 -19.04 -1.19 3.21
N VAL A 41 -18.21 -0.71 2.27
CA VAL A 41 -18.70 0.00 1.09
C VAL A 41 -18.86 -0.89 -0.13
N LEU A 42 -18.17 -2.04 -0.21
CA LEU A 42 -18.17 -2.89 -1.40
C LEU A 42 -19.58 -3.30 -1.87
N PRO A 43 -20.56 -3.60 -0.98
CA PRO A 43 -21.93 -3.91 -1.42
C PRO A 43 -22.68 -2.73 -2.07
N SER A 44 -22.18 -1.50 -1.91
CA SER A 44 -22.81 -0.27 -2.41
C SER A 44 -22.18 0.25 -3.70
N TYR A 45 -21.21 -0.47 -4.27
CA TYR A 45 -20.49 -0.07 -5.47
C TYR A 45 -20.52 -1.21 -6.49
N ASP A 46 -20.75 -0.87 -7.75
CA ASP A 46 -20.73 -1.84 -8.87
C ASP A 46 -19.30 -2.19 -9.32
N ASN A 47 -18.34 -1.32 -9.00
CA ASN A 47 -16.95 -1.43 -9.41
C ASN A 47 -16.00 -1.36 -8.21
N PHE A 48 -15.06 -2.31 -8.15
CA PHE A 48 -14.07 -2.40 -7.09
C PHE A 48 -13.16 -1.16 -7.04
N LEU A 49 -12.76 -0.61 -8.19
CA LEU A 49 -11.86 0.53 -8.22
C LEU A 49 -12.53 1.79 -7.64
N ASP A 50 -13.82 2.00 -7.89
CA ASP A 50 -14.55 3.12 -7.32
C ASP A 50 -14.71 2.98 -5.81
N ALA A 51 -14.97 1.75 -5.32
CA ALA A 51 -14.97 1.45 -3.90
C ALA A 51 -13.59 1.67 -3.27
N LEU A 52 -12.51 1.32 -3.96
CA LEU A 52 -11.13 1.51 -3.51
C LEU A 52 -10.74 2.99 -3.42
N LEU A 53 -11.06 3.78 -4.46
CA LEU A 53 -10.79 5.21 -4.52
C LEU A 53 -11.62 6.02 -3.51
N SER A 54 -12.72 5.44 -3.00
CA SER A 54 -13.48 6.05 -1.90
C SER A 54 -12.75 6.01 -0.54
N CYS A 55 -11.69 5.20 -0.38
CA CYS A 55 -10.91 5.09 0.87
C CYS A 55 -10.17 6.40 1.16
N SER A 56 -10.30 6.93 2.39
CA SER A 56 -9.51 8.08 2.85
C SER A 56 -8.00 7.79 2.96
N CYS A 57 -7.61 6.54 2.71
CA CYS A 57 -6.27 5.97 2.79
C CYS A 57 -5.37 6.41 1.62
N PHE A 58 -5.98 6.95 0.57
CA PHE A 58 -5.33 7.43 -0.65
C PHE A 58 -5.54 8.94 -0.88
N LYS A 59 -6.10 9.65 0.11
CA LYS A 59 -6.25 11.10 0.10
C LYS A 59 -5.06 11.77 0.79
#